data_AF-A0A2G5HY99-F1
#
_entry.id   AF-A0A2G5HY99-F1
#
_cell.length_a   1.000
_cell.length_b   1.000
_cell.length_c   1.000
_cell.angle_alpha   90.00
_cell.angle_beta   90.00
_cell.angle_gamma   90.00
#
_symmetry.space_group_name_H-M   'P 1'
#
loop_
_entity.id
_entity.type
_entity.pdbx_description
1 polymer ?
#
loop_
_entity_poly.entity_id
_entity_poly.type
_entity_poly.pdbx_seq_one_letter_code
_entity_poly.pdbx_strand_id
1 'polypeptide(L)'
;MAEHQRERTLLESALDCDDAGSGLYRLRDALSRHATRITAIISELFGLSSELRKIHGLENTQIHGPSFYRIKDDLGLLRRSLRYTTQDVFDMFARSRLRSEERAWEDLEHQLGRQERIGLLERLELYRDFLDAQNDVLERESPPNLSQLRREVTRLLATQQRLRNVSDDHELLETSGARTPRPRAGSRPTVVRIPTSPTVISEDLMFERPQGMHAPDPPLPVSPTSPLVSPIFSTFSSGSSQTMSSHTSYSSNPYFPGQSASAPHWAQSVFDGSSPTSRYKSEYQSLDRSKCYGDPAPEALEAIATTGFQQAMQLSFDEDRTWVRLYYRPEDFRAIILIMALDAYGQPLHYSERLTKLKIIREGSLLKLCRVRHGSERHTLWARLNFFLHERMVLFYNTFVAMKHQDHEGIAHRILLEDLPLEKCEGGEKMLFAGEIRHGEMRHALQIIRDSASKVVRIEASPLRGPRAGVPIWTAFVTKYIWDADWAELQSNGLVSLAKLSPEPSVFISGYLPPVNARGEPVLPFATTNGKSARRLGVMVRRLTISRCEDVHGHLGKHLPSIWSLKITQRREILVLARMLSDGV
;
A
#
# COMPACT_ATOMS: atom_id res chain seq x y z
N MET A 1 -1.73 21.18 16.00
CA MET A 1 -1.81 19.71 15.84
C MET A 1 -1.37 19.36 14.43
N ALA A 2 -0.68 18.24 14.20
CA ALA A 2 -0.22 17.88 12.85
C ALA A 2 -1.25 16.98 12.16
N GLU A 3 -2.09 17.57 11.31
CA GLU A 3 -3.03 16.81 10.49
C GLU A 3 -2.26 16.01 9.43
N HIS A 4 -2.45 14.68 9.42
CA HIS A 4 -1.71 13.77 8.52
C HIS A 4 -2.32 13.83 7.12
N GLN A 5 -1.98 14.88 6.39
CA GLN A 5 -2.67 15.30 5.17
C GLN A 5 -2.49 14.28 4.05
N ARG A 6 -3.52 13.44 3.82
CA ARG A 6 -3.58 12.41 2.76
C ARG A 6 -3.07 12.99 1.44
N GLU A 7 -2.07 12.35 0.84
CA GLU A 7 -1.61 12.77 -0.48
C GLU A 7 -2.63 12.38 -1.56
N ARG A 8 -3.28 13.38 -2.19
CA ARG A 8 -4.22 13.17 -3.30
C ARG A 8 -3.62 12.34 -4.43
N THR A 9 -4.35 11.38 -4.98
CA THR A 9 -3.87 10.56 -6.12
C THR A 9 -3.68 11.38 -7.40
N LEU A 10 -2.97 10.83 -8.40
CA LEU A 10 -2.83 11.46 -9.72
C LEU A 10 -4.19 11.68 -10.40
N LEU A 11 -5.15 10.77 -10.18
CA LEU A 11 -6.51 10.91 -10.69
C LEU A 11 -7.28 12.04 -10.01
N GLU A 12 -7.12 12.23 -8.70
CA GLU A 12 -7.68 13.40 -8.00
C GLU A 12 -7.09 14.70 -8.54
N SER A 13 -5.77 14.78 -8.76
CA SER A 13 -5.15 15.97 -9.36
C SER A 13 -5.59 16.22 -10.81
N ALA A 14 -5.91 15.17 -11.59
CA ALA A 14 -6.48 15.32 -12.92
C ALA A 14 -7.93 15.84 -12.86
N LEU A 15 -8.74 15.34 -11.92
CA LEU A 15 -10.10 15.82 -11.67
C LEU A 15 -10.11 17.28 -11.16
N ASP A 16 -9.20 17.66 -10.27
CA ASP A 16 -8.99 19.05 -9.83
C ASP A 16 -8.77 19.98 -11.05
N CYS A 17 -8.00 19.54 -12.05
CA CYS A 17 -7.79 20.29 -13.29
C CYS A 17 -9.03 20.34 -14.18
N ASP A 18 -9.76 19.22 -14.35
CA ASP A 18 -10.99 19.17 -15.16
C ASP A 18 -12.10 20.07 -14.58
N ASP A 19 -12.26 20.08 -13.26
CA ASP A 19 -13.24 20.93 -12.56
C ASP A 19 -12.82 22.42 -12.61
N ALA A 20 -11.52 22.72 -12.49
CA ALA A 20 -11.01 24.09 -12.67
C ALA A 20 -11.22 24.60 -14.11
N GLY A 21 -10.91 23.78 -15.13
CA GLY A 21 -11.15 24.10 -16.53
C GLY A 21 -12.64 24.28 -16.84
N SER A 22 -13.48 23.38 -16.31
CA SER A 22 -14.94 23.44 -16.45
C SER A 22 -15.59 24.62 -15.73
N GLY A 23 -15.01 25.08 -14.61
CA GLY A 23 -15.43 26.30 -13.92
C GLY A 23 -15.05 27.55 -14.70
N LEU A 24 -13.80 27.65 -15.16
CA LEU A 24 -13.33 28.77 -15.99
C LEU A 24 -14.10 28.87 -17.32
N TYR A 25 -14.48 27.75 -17.92
CA TYR A 25 -15.28 27.74 -19.15
C TYR A 25 -16.63 28.47 -18.98
N ARG A 26 -17.26 28.37 -17.81
CA ARG A 26 -18.53 29.05 -17.50
C ARG A 26 -18.34 30.55 -17.26
N LEU A 27 -17.19 30.95 -16.69
CA LEU A 27 -16.86 32.35 -16.41
C LEU A 27 -16.31 33.10 -17.63
N ARG A 28 -15.75 32.39 -18.63
CA ARG A 28 -15.15 32.95 -19.85
C ARG A 28 -16.03 33.99 -20.54
N ASP A 29 -17.34 33.73 -20.64
CA ASP A 29 -18.26 34.55 -21.41
C ASP A 29 -18.66 35.84 -20.67
N ALA A 30 -18.61 35.84 -19.34
CA ALA A 30 -18.71 37.06 -18.52
C ALA A 30 -17.38 37.84 -18.54
N LEU A 31 -16.25 37.13 -18.41
CA LEU A 31 -14.88 37.66 -18.44
C LEU A 31 -14.37 37.95 -19.87
N SER A 32 -15.24 38.52 -20.72
CA SER A 32 -15.01 38.76 -22.15
C SER A 32 -13.67 39.44 -22.49
N ARG A 33 -13.21 40.38 -21.63
CA ARG A 33 -11.91 41.08 -21.77
C ARG A 33 -10.69 40.17 -21.64
N HIS A 34 -10.82 39.05 -20.92
CA HIS A 34 -9.74 38.09 -20.65
C HIS A 34 -9.94 36.75 -21.38
N ALA A 35 -11.01 36.62 -22.19
CA ALA A 35 -11.46 35.36 -22.78
C ALA A 35 -10.36 34.57 -23.52
N THR A 36 -9.44 35.23 -24.23
CA THR A 36 -8.30 34.58 -24.90
C THR A 36 -7.32 33.94 -23.92
N ARG A 37 -6.94 34.66 -22.84
CA ARG A 37 -6.02 34.15 -21.80
C ARG A 37 -6.68 33.06 -20.95
N ILE A 38 -7.98 33.22 -20.66
CA ILE A 38 -8.80 32.20 -20.01
C ILE A 38 -8.89 30.93 -20.88
N THR A 39 -9.06 31.06 -22.20
CA THR A 39 -9.11 29.92 -23.12
C THR A 39 -7.78 29.16 -23.17
N ALA A 40 -6.63 29.85 -23.16
CA ALA A 40 -5.33 29.21 -23.03
C ALA A 40 -5.19 28.44 -21.71
N ILE A 41 -5.57 29.05 -20.57
CA ILE A 41 -5.56 28.43 -19.25
C ILE A 41 -6.46 27.18 -19.19
N ILE A 42 -7.63 27.21 -19.83
CA ILE A 42 -8.53 26.05 -19.94
C ILE A 42 -7.88 24.92 -20.74
N SER A 43 -7.23 25.24 -21.87
CA SER A 43 -6.49 24.25 -22.67
C SER A 43 -5.37 23.58 -21.87
N GLU A 44 -4.58 24.35 -21.13
CA GLU A 44 -3.50 23.78 -20.29
C GLU A 44 -4.03 22.94 -19.13
N LEU A 45 -5.15 23.32 -18.49
CA LEU A 45 -5.77 22.50 -17.45
C LEU A 45 -6.23 21.13 -17.98
N PHE A 46 -6.88 21.08 -19.15
CA PHE A 46 -7.26 19.81 -19.78
C PHE A 46 -6.02 19.04 -20.30
N GLY A 47 -4.99 19.74 -20.78
CA GLY A 47 -3.70 19.16 -21.16
C GLY A 47 -3.00 18.47 -19.98
N LEU A 48 -2.96 19.11 -18.82
CA LEU A 48 -2.43 18.53 -17.58
C LEU A 48 -3.26 17.34 -17.10
N SER A 49 -4.60 17.43 -17.14
CA SER A 49 -5.49 16.30 -16.81
C SER A 49 -5.21 15.09 -17.70
N SER A 50 -5.10 15.29 -19.02
CA SER A 50 -4.73 14.25 -19.98
C SER A 50 -3.40 13.58 -19.63
N GLU A 51 -2.36 14.38 -19.35
CA GLU A 51 -1.02 13.83 -19.07
C GLU A 51 -0.92 13.12 -17.71
N LEU A 52 -1.59 13.64 -16.67
CA LEU A 52 -1.71 12.97 -15.37
C LEU A 52 -2.43 11.61 -15.50
N ARG A 53 -3.49 11.55 -16.32
CA ARG A 53 -4.23 10.31 -16.62
C ARG A 53 -3.37 9.32 -17.43
N LYS A 54 -2.63 9.79 -18.44
CA LYS A 54 -1.65 8.99 -19.20
C LYS A 54 -0.59 8.39 -18.27
N ILE A 55 0.06 9.21 -17.46
CA ILE A 55 1.13 8.80 -16.53
C ILE A 55 0.60 7.79 -15.51
N HIS A 56 -0.59 7.99 -14.93
CA HIS A 56 -1.20 6.99 -14.06
C HIS A 56 -1.58 5.68 -14.79
N GLY A 57 -1.97 5.75 -16.07
CA GLY A 57 -2.13 4.57 -16.92
C GLY A 57 -0.81 3.80 -17.08
N LEU A 58 0.32 4.50 -17.23
CA LEU A 58 1.66 3.91 -17.37
C LEU A 58 2.17 3.26 -16.08
N GLU A 59 1.78 3.75 -14.90
CA GLU A 59 2.15 3.24 -13.56
C GLU A 59 1.92 1.72 -13.42
N ASN A 60 0.80 1.22 -13.97
CA ASN A 60 0.39 -0.17 -13.89
C ASN A 60 0.90 -1.04 -15.06
N THR A 61 1.65 -0.46 -16.01
CA THR A 61 2.20 -1.22 -17.15
C THR A 61 3.45 -2.02 -16.79
N GLN A 62 3.61 -3.19 -17.42
CA GLN A 62 4.81 -4.02 -17.27
C GLN A 62 6.09 -3.37 -17.86
N ILE A 63 5.94 -2.30 -18.66
CA ILE A 63 7.05 -1.64 -19.37
C ILE A 63 7.53 -0.40 -18.59
N HIS A 64 6.62 0.48 -18.16
CA HIS A 64 6.96 1.77 -17.54
C HIS A 64 6.75 1.79 -16.01
N GLY A 65 5.91 0.91 -15.46
CA GLY A 65 5.80 0.70 -14.01
C GLY A 65 7.14 0.45 -13.28
N PRO A 66 8.12 -0.26 -13.88
CA PRO A 66 9.48 -0.34 -13.36
C PRO A 66 10.26 0.98 -13.37
N SER A 67 10.02 1.87 -14.35
CA SER A 67 10.63 3.20 -14.42
C SER A 67 9.94 4.19 -13.47
N PHE A 68 8.71 3.93 -13.04
CA PHE A 68 7.84 4.89 -12.35
C PHE A 68 8.40 5.43 -11.02
N TYR A 69 9.26 4.67 -10.33
CA TYR A 69 9.95 5.19 -9.14
C TYR A 69 10.83 6.42 -9.48
N ARG A 70 11.39 6.50 -10.71
CA ARG A 70 12.29 7.59 -11.14
C ARG A 70 11.63 8.96 -11.08
N ILE A 71 10.31 8.96 -11.26
CA ILE A 71 9.46 10.15 -11.33
C ILE A 71 8.58 10.32 -10.08
N LYS A 72 8.57 9.36 -9.14
CA LYS A 72 7.63 9.35 -7.99
C LYS A 72 7.74 10.60 -7.13
N ASP A 73 8.96 11.00 -6.78
CA ASP A 73 9.22 12.17 -5.93
C ASP A 73 8.92 13.48 -6.68
N ASP A 74 9.17 13.51 -7.99
CA ASP A 74 8.85 14.64 -8.88
C ASP A 74 7.34 14.79 -9.08
N LEU A 75 6.60 13.70 -9.29
CA LEU A 75 5.15 13.71 -9.29
C LEU A 75 4.61 14.13 -7.92
N GLY A 76 5.22 13.70 -6.82
CA GLY A 76 4.90 14.17 -5.47
C GLY A 76 5.17 15.67 -5.27
N LEU A 77 6.23 16.22 -5.87
CA LEU A 77 6.51 17.65 -5.91
C LEU A 77 5.44 18.42 -6.71
N LEU A 78 5.14 17.97 -7.94
CA LEU A 78 4.13 18.59 -8.80
C LEU A 78 2.73 18.51 -8.18
N ARG A 79 2.29 17.35 -7.68
CA ARG A 79 0.97 17.17 -7.01
C ARG A 79 0.76 18.21 -5.91
N ARG A 80 1.79 18.49 -5.10
CA ARG A 80 1.73 19.50 -4.04
C ARG A 80 1.62 20.94 -4.59
N SER A 81 2.42 21.28 -5.61
CA SER A 81 2.41 22.63 -6.20
C SER A 81 1.14 22.91 -7.01
N LEU A 82 0.71 21.93 -7.82
CA LEU A 82 -0.52 21.98 -8.61
C LEU A 82 -1.76 22.10 -7.71
N ARG A 83 -1.82 21.36 -6.59
CA ARG A 83 -2.93 21.45 -5.62
C ARG A 83 -3.08 22.86 -5.04
N TYR A 84 -1.99 23.59 -4.81
CA TYR A 84 -2.11 25.00 -4.42
C TYR A 84 -2.70 25.82 -5.56
N THR A 85 -2.16 25.70 -6.78
CA THR A 85 -2.66 26.42 -7.97
C THR A 85 -4.14 26.15 -8.29
N THR A 86 -4.61 24.90 -8.21
CA THR A 86 -6.04 24.58 -8.43
C THR A 86 -6.91 25.06 -7.28
N GLN A 87 -6.45 24.97 -6.03
CA GLN A 87 -7.17 25.53 -4.88
C GLN A 87 -7.29 27.06 -4.99
N ASP A 88 -6.25 27.79 -5.42
CA ASP A 88 -6.32 29.24 -5.61
C ASP A 88 -7.39 29.64 -6.65
N VAL A 89 -7.60 28.81 -7.69
CA VAL A 89 -8.68 28.96 -8.69
C VAL A 89 -10.06 28.64 -8.08
N PHE A 90 -10.19 27.58 -7.28
CA PHE A 90 -11.43 27.29 -6.55
C PHE A 90 -11.79 28.38 -5.52
N ASP A 91 -10.79 28.94 -4.85
CA ASP A 91 -10.92 30.06 -3.91
C ASP A 91 -11.32 31.36 -4.65
N MET A 92 -10.97 31.49 -5.93
CA MET A 92 -11.48 32.54 -6.82
C MET A 92 -12.95 32.31 -7.21
N PHE A 93 -13.35 31.07 -7.57
CA PHE A 93 -14.77 30.73 -7.80
C PHE A 93 -15.65 30.91 -6.57
N ALA A 94 -15.10 30.76 -5.36
CA ALA A 94 -15.80 31.08 -4.12
C ALA A 94 -15.98 32.60 -3.96
N ARG A 95 -14.93 33.39 -4.23
CA ARG A 95 -14.96 34.86 -4.21
C ARG A 95 -15.89 35.45 -5.29
N SER A 96 -15.98 34.84 -6.47
CA SER A 96 -16.86 35.30 -7.58
C SER A 96 -18.36 35.12 -7.32
N ARG A 97 -18.75 34.37 -6.28
CA ARG A 97 -20.14 34.29 -5.79
C ARG A 97 -20.50 35.44 -4.84
N LEU A 98 -19.51 36.19 -4.35
CA LEU A 98 -19.65 37.24 -3.33
C LEU A 98 -19.27 38.64 -3.85
N ARG A 99 -18.63 38.72 -5.02
CA ARG A 99 -18.12 39.93 -5.68
C ARG A 99 -18.31 39.78 -7.19
N SER A 100 -18.16 40.87 -7.96
CA SER A 100 -18.15 40.77 -9.43
C SER A 100 -17.04 39.84 -9.92
N GLU A 101 -17.35 39.05 -10.94
CA GLU A 101 -16.45 38.00 -11.46
C GLU A 101 -15.15 38.60 -12.01
N GLU A 102 -15.22 39.76 -12.69
CA GLU A 102 -14.04 40.54 -13.11
C GLU A 102 -13.10 40.84 -11.93
N ARG A 103 -13.65 41.20 -10.76
CA ARG A 103 -12.84 41.58 -9.60
C ARG A 103 -12.26 40.38 -8.87
N ALA A 104 -12.97 39.24 -8.85
CA ALA A 104 -12.43 37.99 -8.36
C ALA A 104 -11.27 37.48 -9.25
N TRP A 105 -11.38 37.68 -10.57
CA TRP A 105 -10.31 37.41 -11.53
C TRP A 105 -9.10 38.35 -11.35
N GLU A 106 -9.32 39.66 -11.23
CA GLU A 106 -8.26 40.64 -10.95
C GLU A 106 -7.55 40.39 -9.61
N ASP A 107 -8.29 40.06 -8.54
CA ASP A 107 -7.74 39.68 -7.24
C ASP A 107 -6.80 38.44 -7.39
N LEU A 108 -7.18 37.45 -8.22
CA LEU A 108 -6.37 36.25 -8.49
C LEU A 108 -5.11 36.55 -9.34
N GLU A 109 -5.24 37.25 -10.47
CA GLU A 109 -4.07 37.62 -11.29
C GLU A 109 -3.10 38.56 -10.53
N HIS A 110 -3.61 39.40 -9.62
CA HIS A 110 -2.78 40.20 -8.71
C HIS A 110 -2.02 39.32 -7.71
N GLN A 111 -2.70 38.39 -7.04
CA GLN A 111 -2.07 37.46 -6.08
C GLN A 111 -0.93 36.68 -6.74
N LEU A 112 -1.25 35.89 -7.78
CA LEU A 112 -0.30 35.01 -8.45
C LEU A 112 0.81 35.82 -9.16
N GLY A 113 0.44 36.87 -9.90
CA GLY A 113 1.36 37.65 -10.71
C GLY A 113 2.29 38.59 -9.93
N ARG A 114 1.82 39.24 -8.84
CA ARG A 114 2.61 40.23 -8.10
C ARG A 114 3.22 39.70 -6.81
N GLN A 115 2.49 38.88 -6.04
CA GLN A 115 2.98 38.36 -4.76
C GLN A 115 3.90 37.16 -4.99
N GLU A 116 3.47 36.22 -5.84
CA GLU A 116 4.21 34.97 -6.11
C GLU A 116 5.15 35.08 -7.32
N ARG A 117 5.01 36.13 -8.13
CA ARG A 117 5.84 36.47 -9.31
C ARG A 117 5.73 35.51 -10.51
N ILE A 118 4.67 34.70 -10.58
CA ILE A 118 4.37 33.84 -11.73
C ILE A 118 2.86 33.67 -11.83
N GLY A 119 2.28 34.05 -12.98
CA GLY A 119 0.84 34.06 -13.21
C GLY A 119 0.25 32.65 -13.37
N LEU A 120 -1.06 32.56 -13.61
CA LEU A 120 -1.76 31.27 -13.67
C LEU A 120 -1.33 30.43 -14.88
N LEU A 121 -1.33 31.01 -16.09
CA LEU A 121 -0.96 30.30 -17.32
C LEU A 121 0.49 29.79 -17.24
N GLU A 122 1.38 30.67 -16.78
CA GLU A 122 2.83 30.45 -16.73
C GLU A 122 3.22 29.33 -15.73
N ARG A 123 2.36 29.02 -14.75
CA ARG A 123 2.50 27.84 -13.87
C ARG A 123 2.08 26.55 -14.57
N LEU A 124 1.00 26.60 -15.34
CA LEU A 124 0.41 25.43 -15.98
C LEU A 124 1.34 24.96 -17.11
N GLU A 125 1.91 25.89 -17.87
CA GLU A 125 3.00 25.65 -18.84
C GLU A 125 4.21 25.00 -18.14
N LEU A 126 4.69 25.55 -17.02
CA LEU A 126 5.79 24.95 -16.23
C LEU A 126 5.45 23.53 -15.72
N TYR A 127 4.20 23.27 -15.32
CA TYR A 127 3.76 21.93 -14.94
C TYR A 127 3.67 20.98 -16.15
N ARG A 128 3.28 21.49 -17.32
CA ARG A 128 3.16 20.73 -18.58
C ARG A 128 4.55 20.28 -19.06
N ASP A 129 5.49 21.21 -19.18
CA ASP A 129 6.90 20.94 -19.47
C ASP A 129 7.51 19.93 -18.48
N PHE A 130 7.16 20.03 -17.20
CA PHE A 130 7.66 19.11 -16.18
C PHE A 130 7.05 17.71 -16.28
N LEU A 131 5.76 17.57 -16.62
CA LEU A 131 5.12 16.26 -16.86
C LEU A 131 5.63 15.61 -18.15
N ASP A 132 5.87 16.37 -19.21
CA ASP A 132 6.47 15.83 -20.42
C ASP A 132 7.93 15.41 -20.18
N ALA A 133 8.70 16.17 -19.39
CA ALA A 133 9.99 15.69 -18.90
C ALA A 133 9.90 14.43 -18.00
N GLN A 134 8.78 14.18 -17.31
CA GLN A 134 8.56 12.89 -16.63
C GLN A 134 8.23 11.76 -17.62
N ASN A 135 7.48 12.03 -18.70
CA ASN A 135 7.23 11.08 -19.78
C ASN A 135 8.56 10.63 -20.42
N ASP A 136 9.47 11.56 -20.74
CA ASP A 136 10.80 11.26 -21.27
C ASP A 136 11.57 10.27 -20.37
N VAL A 137 11.52 10.49 -19.05
CA VAL A 137 12.15 9.58 -18.05
C VAL A 137 11.48 8.20 -18.01
N LEU A 138 10.16 8.11 -18.22
CA LEU A 138 9.45 6.82 -18.32
C LEU A 138 9.82 6.07 -19.61
N GLU A 139 10.03 6.79 -20.71
CA GLU A 139 10.48 6.25 -22.01
C GLU A 139 11.99 5.95 -22.05
N ARG A 140 12.71 6.30 -20.96
CA ARG A 140 14.15 6.09 -20.71
C ARG A 140 15.08 7.06 -21.44
N GLU A 141 14.54 8.18 -21.90
CA GLU A 141 15.32 9.30 -22.41
C GLU A 141 15.91 10.12 -21.24
N SER A 142 16.78 11.09 -21.56
CA SER A 142 17.46 11.94 -20.57
C SER A 142 17.11 13.40 -20.82
N PRO A 143 15.94 13.89 -20.38
CA PRO A 143 15.48 15.25 -20.64
C PRO A 143 16.50 16.29 -20.13
N PRO A 144 17.06 17.14 -21.01
CA PRO A 144 18.16 18.04 -20.64
C PRO A 144 17.72 19.08 -19.60
N ASN A 145 16.45 19.50 -19.65
CA ASN A 145 15.93 20.60 -18.84
C ASN A 145 15.34 20.15 -17.49
N LEU A 146 15.21 18.83 -17.23
CA LEU A 146 14.54 18.32 -16.01
C LEU A 146 15.17 18.84 -14.71
N SER A 147 16.50 18.99 -14.67
CA SER A 147 17.20 19.56 -13.50
C SER A 147 16.90 21.05 -13.27
N GLN A 148 16.51 21.79 -14.31
CA GLN A 148 16.04 23.17 -14.21
C GLN A 148 14.58 23.20 -13.77
N LEU A 149 13.69 22.51 -14.49
CA LEU A 149 12.26 22.46 -14.20
C LEU A 149 11.98 22.01 -12.75
N ARG A 150 12.71 20.99 -12.25
CA ARG A 150 12.62 20.55 -10.84
C ARG A 150 12.95 21.67 -9.85
N ARG A 151 13.97 22.51 -10.13
CA ARG A 151 14.32 23.66 -9.27
C ARG A 151 13.25 24.76 -9.33
N GLU A 152 12.64 24.98 -10.48
CA GLU A 152 11.60 25.99 -10.69
C GLU A 152 10.29 25.60 -9.99
N VAL A 153 9.82 24.35 -10.15
CA VAL A 153 8.66 23.81 -9.40
C VAL A 153 8.94 23.79 -7.90
N THR A 154 10.16 23.43 -7.45
CA THR A 154 10.54 23.49 -6.03
C THR A 154 10.49 24.92 -5.48
N ARG A 155 10.96 25.91 -6.25
CA ARG A 155 10.93 27.33 -5.87
C ARG A 155 9.51 27.88 -5.83
N LEU A 156 8.64 27.46 -6.76
CA LEU A 156 7.22 27.80 -6.77
C LEU A 156 6.52 27.24 -5.53
N LEU A 157 6.67 25.94 -5.25
CA LEU A 157 6.08 25.30 -4.06
C LEU A 157 6.51 25.98 -2.75
N ALA A 158 7.80 26.29 -2.60
CA ALA A 158 8.31 27.01 -1.43
C ALA A 158 7.74 28.43 -1.30
N THR A 159 7.38 29.07 -2.42
CA THR A 159 6.74 30.40 -2.44
C THR A 159 5.26 30.31 -2.04
N GLN A 160 4.51 29.36 -2.61
CA GLN A 160 3.10 29.07 -2.28
C GLN A 160 2.94 28.74 -0.79
N GLN A 161 3.79 27.83 -0.27
CA GLN A 161 3.80 27.44 1.14
C GLN A 161 4.10 28.62 2.07
N ARG A 162 5.10 29.45 1.73
CA ARG A 162 5.45 30.64 2.52
C ARG A 162 4.30 31.62 2.63
N LEU A 163 3.54 31.84 1.55
CA LEU A 163 2.49 32.85 1.52
C LEU A 163 1.21 32.39 2.25
N ARG A 164 0.79 31.12 2.10
CA ARG A 164 -0.34 30.59 2.89
C ARG A 164 -0.05 30.63 4.40
N ASN A 165 1.16 30.26 4.83
CA ASN A 165 1.56 30.37 6.24
C ASN A 165 1.52 31.81 6.81
N VAL A 166 1.58 32.85 5.95
CA VAL A 166 1.47 34.26 6.37
C VAL A 166 0.01 34.75 6.40
N SER A 167 -0.88 34.15 5.59
CA SER A 167 -2.31 34.42 5.65
C SER A 167 -2.95 33.83 6.91
N ASP A 168 -2.58 32.60 7.29
CA ASP A 168 -3.13 31.92 8.47
C ASP A 168 -2.83 32.70 9.79
N ASP A 169 -1.64 33.30 9.90
CA ASP A 169 -1.27 34.18 11.02
C ASP A 169 -2.08 35.51 11.04
N HIS A 170 -2.66 35.91 9.91
CA HIS A 170 -3.42 37.16 9.78
C HIS A 170 -4.91 36.99 10.10
N GLU A 171 -5.55 35.87 9.73
CA GLU A 171 -6.96 35.60 10.12
C GLU A 171 -7.14 35.50 11.64
N LEU A 172 -6.10 35.07 12.37
CA LEU A 172 -6.09 35.06 13.84
C LEU A 172 -6.02 36.45 14.50
N LEU A 173 -5.79 37.53 13.74
CA LEU A 173 -5.68 38.90 14.24
C LEU A 173 -6.84 39.82 13.84
N GLU A 174 -7.61 39.51 12.80
CA GLU A 174 -8.76 40.34 12.39
C GLU A 174 -10.01 40.21 13.28
N THR A 175 -9.96 39.44 14.37
CA THR A 175 -11.01 39.37 15.40
C THR A 175 -10.85 40.40 16.54
N SER A 176 -10.01 41.43 16.38
CA SER A 176 -9.88 42.55 17.32
C SER A 176 -10.31 43.88 16.70
N GLY A 177 -11.60 44.24 16.86
CA GLY A 177 -12.22 45.41 16.23
C GLY A 177 -11.52 46.75 16.48
N ALA A 178 -11.30 47.52 15.41
CA ALA A 178 -10.67 48.83 15.43
C ALA A 178 -11.47 49.84 16.27
N ARG A 179 -10.83 50.41 17.31
CA ARG A 179 -11.46 51.36 18.23
C ARG A 179 -11.47 52.78 17.66
N THR A 180 -12.65 53.41 17.65
CA THR A 180 -12.78 54.88 17.69
C THR A 180 -13.10 55.34 19.14
N PRO A 181 -12.75 56.59 19.54
CA PRO A 181 -12.66 56.94 20.96
C PRO A 181 -13.98 57.49 21.53
N ARG A 182 -14.43 56.95 22.67
CA ARG A 182 -15.42 57.62 23.54
C ARG A 182 -14.72 58.49 24.60
N PRO A 183 -15.30 59.65 25.00
CA PRO A 183 -14.65 60.58 25.93
C PRO A 183 -14.61 60.08 27.38
N ARG A 184 -13.73 60.69 28.18
CA ARG A 184 -13.43 60.32 29.57
C ARG A 184 -14.60 60.60 30.51
N ALA A 185 -14.97 59.63 31.34
CA ALA A 185 -15.70 59.85 32.58
C ALA A 185 -14.70 60.09 33.74
N GLY A 186 -14.98 61.07 34.61
CA GLY A 186 -14.14 61.37 35.77
C GLY A 186 -14.38 60.42 36.95
N SER A 187 -13.40 60.31 37.85
CA SER A 187 -13.42 59.38 38.99
C SER A 187 -13.44 60.10 40.34
N ARG A 188 -14.21 59.58 41.32
CA ARG A 188 -13.92 59.52 42.78
C ARG A 188 -15.06 58.78 43.55
N PRO A 189 -14.87 58.32 44.82
CA PRO A 189 -15.12 56.90 45.10
C PRO A 189 -15.81 56.57 46.46
N THR A 190 -15.91 55.26 46.74
CA THR A 190 -15.89 54.59 48.07
C THR A 190 -16.80 55.08 49.20
N VAL A 191 -17.80 54.25 49.56
CA VAL A 191 -18.11 53.88 50.96
C VAL A 191 -18.43 52.38 51.02
N VAL A 192 -18.01 51.70 52.10
CA VAL A 192 -18.32 50.28 52.40
C VAL A 192 -18.97 50.22 53.79
N ARG A 193 -19.99 49.36 53.99
CA ARG A 193 -20.36 48.77 55.30
C ARG A 193 -21.36 47.60 55.19
N ILE A 194 -21.33 46.73 56.21
CA ILE A 194 -21.95 45.39 56.41
C ILE A 194 -22.04 45.21 57.96
N PRO A 195 -22.85 44.32 58.61
CA PRO A 195 -24.10 43.58 58.29
C PRO A 195 -25.27 43.89 59.28
N THR A 196 -26.40 43.16 59.24
CA THR A 196 -26.94 42.27 60.32
C THR A 196 -28.35 41.70 60.01
N SER A 197 -28.78 40.65 60.74
CA SER A 197 -30.10 39.98 60.72
C SER A 197 -30.77 40.09 62.13
N PRO A 198 -32.04 39.67 62.42
CA PRO A 198 -32.50 38.25 62.43
C PRO A 198 -34.03 38.02 62.11
N THR A 199 -34.74 37.14 62.85
CA THR A 199 -35.82 36.20 62.39
C THR A 199 -37.19 36.33 63.13
N VAL A 200 -38.08 35.30 63.01
CA VAL A 200 -39.44 35.02 63.58
C VAL A 200 -40.59 35.88 62.96
N ILE A 201 -41.89 35.51 62.84
CA ILE A 201 -42.86 34.47 63.34
C ILE A 201 -43.74 34.02 62.10
N SER A 202 -44.17 32.76 61.82
CA SER A 202 -45.12 31.79 62.47
C SER A 202 -46.62 32.23 62.48
N GLU A 203 -47.67 31.39 62.49
CA GLU A 203 -47.80 29.90 62.63
C GLU A 203 -48.25 29.17 61.32
N ASP A 204 -49.35 28.42 61.10
CA ASP A 204 -50.63 28.09 61.79
C ASP A 204 -51.19 26.68 61.29
N LEU A 205 -52.49 26.38 61.40
CA LEU A 205 -53.15 25.03 61.38
C LEU A 205 -54.28 24.89 60.29
N MET A 206 -54.89 23.74 59.87
CA MET A 206 -54.72 22.27 60.05
C MET A 206 -55.50 21.42 58.96
N PHE A 207 -55.83 20.13 59.24
CA PHE A 207 -56.71 19.13 58.54
C PHE A 207 -57.87 19.65 57.65
N GLU A 208 -58.33 18.96 56.57
CA GLU A 208 -58.98 17.63 56.51
C GLU A 208 -58.92 16.91 55.12
N ARG A 209 -59.55 15.71 54.99
CA ARG A 209 -59.70 14.93 53.72
C ARG A 209 -60.96 14.05 53.69
N PRO A 210 -61.79 14.12 52.63
CA PRO A 210 -62.51 12.95 52.10
C PRO A 210 -62.32 12.74 50.57
N GLN A 211 -63.10 11.85 49.96
CA GLN A 211 -62.83 11.18 48.66
C GLN A 211 -63.75 11.61 47.51
N GLY A 212 -63.25 11.43 46.27
CA GLY A 212 -64.04 10.86 45.17
C GLY A 212 -64.32 11.73 43.92
N MET A 213 -63.69 11.38 42.79
CA MET A 213 -64.31 11.07 41.47
C MET A 213 -63.21 10.79 40.40
N HIS A 214 -63.58 10.20 39.26
CA HIS A 214 -62.65 9.58 38.30
C HIS A 214 -62.01 10.53 37.27
N ALA A 215 -60.79 10.17 36.84
CA ALA A 215 -60.23 10.44 35.51
C ALA A 215 -59.43 9.17 35.06
N PRO A 216 -59.26 8.90 33.74
CA PRO A 216 -58.80 7.59 33.25
C PRO A 216 -57.28 7.43 33.12
N ASP A 217 -56.81 6.18 33.19
CA ASP A 217 -55.39 5.80 33.09
C ASP A 217 -54.82 5.84 31.65
N PRO A 218 -53.55 6.26 31.47
CA PRO A 218 -52.78 6.02 30.25
C PRO A 218 -52.20 4.58 30.20
N PRO A 219 -51.98 4.00 29.00
CA PRO A 219 -51.66 2.58 28.84
C PRO A 219 -50.22 2.19 29.22
N LEU A 220 -50.05 0.92 29.62
CA LEU A 220 -48.77 0.31 29.97
C LEU A 220 -47.83 0.12 28.75
N PRO A 221 -46.50 0.23 28.93
CA PRO A 221 -45.53 -0.12 27.89
C PRO A 221 -45.49 -1.64 27.67
N VAL A 222 -45.59 -2.06 26.41
CA VAL A 222 -45.57 -3.48 26.01
C VAL A 222 -44.12 -3.98 25.84
N SER A 223 -43.84 -5.20 26.28
CA SER A 223 -42.52 -5.84 26.16
C SER A 223 -42.06 -5.92 24.69
N PRO A 224 -40.76 -5.63 24.39
CA PRO A 224 -40.25 -5.72 23.03
C PRO A 224 -40.09 -7.18 22.58
N THR A 225 -40.89 -7.57 21.58
CA THR A 225 -40.74 -8.85 20.86
C THR A 225 -39.40 -8.91 20.12
N SER A 226 -38.72 -10.05 20.15
CA SER A 226 -37.47 -10.28 19.43
C SER A 226 -37.60 -10.01 17.92
N PRO A 227 -36.73 -9.18 17.30
CA PRO A 227 -36.77 -8.97 15.86
C PRO A 227 -36.20 -10.18 15.11
N LEU A 228 -36.96 -10.67 14.13
CA LEU A 228 -36.49 -11.63 13.12
C LEU A 228 -35.42 -10.97 12.25
N VAL A 229 -34.23 -11.58 12.17
CA VAL A 229 -33.15 -11.10 11.28
C VAL A 229 -33.31 -11.73 9.90
N SER A 230 -33.90 -10.98 8.97
CA SER A 230 -33.85 -11.31 7.54
C SER A 230 -32.46 -11.02 6.96
N PRO A 231 -31.84 -11.93 6.20
CA PRO A 231 -30.53 -11.69 5.59
C PRO A 231 -30.64 -10.71 4.42
N ILE A 232 -29.93 -9.57 4.51
CA ILE A 232 -29.78 -8.64 3.39
C ILE A 232 -28.69 -9.18 2.46
N PHE A 233 -29.10 -9.80 1.35
CA PHE A 233 -28.20 -10.18 0.27
C PHE A 233 -27.99 -9.00 -0.69
N SER A 234 -26.74 -8.57 -0.88
CA SER A 234 -26.36 -7.64 -1.95
C SER A 234 -26.06 -8.41 -3.24
N THR A 235 -26.91 -8.28 -4.25
CA THR A 235 -26.66 -8.81 -5.60
C THR A 235 -25.61 -7.99 -6.34
N PHE A 236 -24.59 -8.65 -6.87
CA PHE A 236 -23.68 -8.08 -7.87
C PHE A 236 -23.47 -9.05 -9.03
N SER A 237 -23.46 -8.50 -10.24
CA SER A 237 -23.35 -9.26 -11.49
C SER A 237 -21.90 -9.49 -11.93
N SER A 238 -21.72 -10.49 -12.79
CA SER A 238 -20.43 -10.94 -13.31
C SER A 238 -19.61 -9.86 -14.03
N GLY A 239 -18.29 -9.86 -13.83
CA GLY A 239 -17.34 -9.22 -14.76
C GLY A 239 -16.17 -8.49 -14.10
N SER A 240 -14.99 -9.12 -14.13
CA SER A 240 -13.68 -8.45 -14.11
C SER A 240 -13.37 -7.42 -13.00
N SER A 241 -12.95 -7.90 -11.82
CA SER A 241 -11.96 -7.19 -10.97
C SER A 241 -11.35 -8.10 -9.90
N GLN A 242 -10.03 -8.35 -9.97
CA GLN A 242 -9.23 -8.83 -8.82
C GLN A 242 -8.16 -7.80 -8.41
N THR A 243 -8.38 -6.53 -8.75
CA THR A 243 -7.68 -5.35 -8.25
C THR A 243 -8.51 -4.71 -7.14
N MET A 244 -8.70 -5.44 -6.04
CA MET A 244 -9.35 -4.95 -4.81
C MET A 244 -8.40 -5.17 -3.65
N SER A 245 -8.08 -4.08 -2.95
CA SER A 245 -7.23 -4.06 -1.75
C SER A 245 -7.83 -4.92 -0.65
N SER A 246 -6.99 -5.55 0.17
CA SER A 246 -7.40 -6.30 1.36
C SER A 246 -7.78 -5.35 2.52
N HIS A 247 -8.61 -4.34 2.26
CA HIS A 247 -9.12 -3.48 3.31
C HIS A 247 -9.93 -4.33 4.29
N THR A 248 -9.45 -4.39 5.53
CA THR A 248 -10.09 -5.07 6.65
C THR A 248 -11.33 -4.31 7.09
N SER A 249 -12.39 -4.41 6.29
CA SER A 249 -13.74 -4.04 6.73
C SER A 249 -14.02 -4.75 8.04
N TYR A 250 -14.18 -3.99 9.13
CA TYR A 250 -14.53 -4.48 10.45
C TYR A 250 -16.00 -4.96 10.47
N SER A 251 -16.27 -6.02 9.72
CA SER A 251 -17.44 -6.86 9.94
C SER A 251 -17.32 -7.42 11.35
N SER A 252 -18.20 -6.95 12.23
CA SER A 252 -18.34 -7.45 13.59
C SER A 252 -18.84 -8.89 13.52
N ASN A 253 -17.90 -9.82 13.40
CA ASN A 253 -18.18 -11.25 13.28
C ASN A 253 -18.98 -11.69 14.51
N PRO A 254 -20.25 -12.13 14.37
CA PRO A 254 -21.16 -12.29 15.51
C PRO A 254 -20.71 -13.36 16.52
N TYR A 255 -19.79 -14.24 16.12
CA TYR A 255 -19.15 -15.24 17.00
C TYR A 255 -18.01 -14.68 17.88
N PHE A 256 -17.55 -13.45 17.66
CA PHE A 256 -16.42 -12.83 18.37
C PHE A 256 -16.74 -11.41 18.88
N PRO A 257 -17.80 -11.21 19.69
CA PRO A 257 -18.09 -9.91 20.30
C PRO A 257 -16.98 -9.53 21.28
N GLY A 258 -16.33 -8.38 21.06
CA GLY A 258 -15.43 -7.77 22.04
C GLY A 258 -13.99 -8.29 22.06
N GLN A 259 -13.41 -8.69 20.92
CA GLN A 259 -11.94 -8.75 20.83
C GLN A 259 -11.37 -7.35 21.10
N SER A 260 -10.69 -7.20 22.23
CA SER A 260 -9.96 -5.98 22.59
C SER A 260 -8.89 -5.66 21.55
N ALA A 261 -8.54 -4.38 21.40
CA ALA A 261 -7.59 -3.91 20.39
C ALA A 261 -6.15 -4.35 20.69
N SER A 262 -5.86 -5.63 20.46
CA SER A 262 -4.48 -6.14 20.38
C SER A 262 -3.77 -5.53 19.17
N ALA A 263 -2.45 -5.39 19.26
CA ALA A 263 -1.66 -4.92 18.13
C ALA A 263 -1.85 -5.87 16.92
N PRO A 264 -2.02 -5.34 15.69
CA PRO A 264 -2.28 -6.17 14.51
C PRO A 264 -1.11 -7.15 14.30
N HIS A 265 -1.44 -8.43 14.13
CA HIS A 265 -0.44 -9.46 13.86
C HIS A 265 0.26 -9.18 12.52
N TRP A 266 1.58 -9.41 12.45
CA TRP A 266 2.41 -9.04 11.29
C TRP A 266 1.90 -9.62 9.96
N ALA A 267 1.21 -10.77 9.98
CA ALA A 267 0.63 -11.37 8.77
C ALA A 267 -0.48 -10.52 8.12
N GLN A 268 -1.03 -9.50 8.81
CA GLN A 268 -2.01 -8.58 8.24
C GLN A 268 -1.38 -7.63 7.21
N SER A 269 -0.17 -7.10 7.47
CA SER A 269 0.52 -6.21 6.52
C SER A 269 1.15 -6.96 5.35
N VAL A 270 1.38 -8.27 5.47
CA VAL A 270 1.87 -9.13 4.38
C VAL A 270 0.90 -9.19 3.18
N PHE A 271 -0.39 -8.93 3.39
CA PHE A 271 -1.43 -8.99 2.35
C PHE A 271 -2.16 -7.66 2.12
N ASP A 272 -1.54 -6.54 2.46
CA ASP A 272 -2.06 -5.17 2.31
C ASP A 272 -2.55 -4.81 0.89
N GLY A 273 -2.04 -5.50 -0.14
CA GLY A 273 -2.34 -5.30 -1.55
C GLY A 273 -1.22 -4.59 -2.33
N SER A 274 -0.11 -4.25 -1.69
CA SER A 274 1.02 -3.55 -2.30
C SER A 274 1.89 -4.43 -3.21
N SER A 275 1.79 -5.76 -3.05
CA SER A 275 2.60 -6.76 -3.75
C SER A 275 2.35 -6.83 -5.27
N PRO A 276 3.40 -7.07 -6.10
CA PRO A 276 3.25 -7.23 -7.54
C PRO A 276 2.28 -8.36 -7.93
N THR A 277 1.62 -8.19 -9.07
CA THR A 277 0.48 -9.00 -9.51
C THR A 277 0.84 -9.87 -10.73
N SER A 278 1.95 -10.61 -10.68
CA SER A 278 2.36 -11.47 -11.78
C SER A 278 1.46 -12.70 -11.88
N ARG A 279 0.48 -12.63 -12.79
CA ARG A 279 -0.41 -13.74 -13.09
C ARG A 279 0.37 -14.90 -13.73
N TYR A 280 0.04 -16.14 -13.35
CA TYR A 280 0.51 -17.30 -14.13
C TYR A 280 0.00 -17.23 -15.56
N LYS A 281 0.84 -17.67 -16.50
CA LYS A 281 0.37 -17.95 -17.87
C LYS A 281 -0.64 -19.09 -17.88
N SER A 282 -1.49 -19.12 -18.92
CA SER A 282 -2.50 -20.18 -19.10
C SER A 282 -1.90 -21.59 -19.10
N GLU A 283 -0.67 -21.78 -19.58
CA GLU A 283 0.02 -23.09 -19.57
C GLU A 283 0.47 -23.58 -18.17
N TYR A 284 0.46 -22.73 -17.15
CA TYR A 284 0.86 -23.06 -15.76
C TYR A 284 -0.24 -22.77 -14.72
N GLN A 285 -1.40 -22.25 -15.13
CA GLN A 285 -2.56 -22.09 -14.26
C GLN A 285 -3.36 -23.40 -14.21
N SER A 286 -3.51 -23.97 -13.03
CA SER A 286 -4.39 -25.13 -12.87
C SER A 286 -5.86 -24.74 -13.03
N LEU A 287 -6.63 -25.59 -13.70
CA LEU A 287 -8.09 -25.48 -13.83
C LEU A 287 -8.82 -25.94 -12.55
N ASP A 288 -8.12 -26.53 -11.59
CA ASP A 288 -8.68 -27.01 -10.34
C ASP A 288 -9.08 -25.88 -9.39
N ARG A 289 -10.37 -25.84 -9.01
CA ARG A 289 -10.86 -24.97 -7.91
C ARG A 289 -10.25 -25.36 -6.56
N SER A 290 -10.11 -24.39 -5.65
CA SER A 290 -9.68 -24.67 -4.26
C SER A 290 -10.70 -25.57 -3.57
N LYS A 291 -10.23 -26.46 -2.70
CA LYS A 291 -11.09 -27.44 -2.02
C LYS A 291 -10.43 -27.99 -0.75
N CYS A 292 -11.21 -28.11 0.32
CA CYS A 292 -10.85 -28.94 1.47
C CYS A 292 -11.32 -30.40 1.27
N TYR A 293 -10.50 -31.33 1.74
CA TYR A 293 -10.73 -32.78 1.82
C TYR A 293 -10.54 -33.28 3.26
N GLY A 294 -10.43 -32.36 4.22
CA GLY A 294 -10.45 -32.66 5.64
C GLY A 294 -11.84 -33.09 6.10
N ASP A 295 -11.90 -33.61 7.31
CA ASP A 295 -13.14 -34.01 7.95
C ASP A 295 -13.84 -32.74 8.50
N PRO A 296 -15.16 -32.52 8.30
CA PRO A 296 -15.83 -31.31 8.77
C PRO A 296 -15.79 -31.15 10.29
N ALA A 297 -15.50 -29.95 10.76
CA ALA A 297 -15.37 -29.58 12.17
C ALA A 297 -16.36 -28.45 12.52
N PRO A 298 -17.65 -28.74 12.77
CA PRO A 298 -18.67 -27.70 12.99
C PRO A 298 -18.37 -26.84 14.22
N GLU A 299 -17.84 -27.43 15.28
CA GLU A 299 -17.44 -26.78 16.54
C GLU A 299 -16.20 -25.88 16.41
N ALA A 300 -15.54 -25.84 15.24
CA ALA A 300 -14.24 -25.17 15.08
C ALA A 300 -14.28 -23.67 15.45
N LEU A 301 -15.36 -22.95 15.18
CA LEU A 301 -15.47 -21.52 15.55
C LEU A 301 -15.57 -21.33 17.06
N GLU A 302 -16.31 -22.19 17.76
CA GLU A 302 -16.47 -22.16 19.22
C GLU A 302 -15.17 -22.58 19.92
N ALA A 303 -14.50 -23.62 19.42
CA ALA A 303 -13.17 -24.02 19.89
C ALA A 303 -12.14 -22.89 19.73
N ILE A 304 -12.16 -22.15 18.61
CA ILE A 304 -11.27 -21.00 18.39
C ILE A 304 -11.57 -19.86 19.37
N ALA A 305 -12.85 -19.54 19.59
CA ALA A 305 -13.28 -18.48 20.50
C ALA A 305 -12.93 -18.79 21.98
N THR A 306 -13.06 -20.04 22.40
CA THR A 306 -12.82 -20.48 23.79
C THR A 306 -11.35 -20.73 24.13
N THR A 307 -10.47 -21.02 23.15
CA THR A 307 -9.07 -21.44 23.41
C THR A 307 -8.01 -20.36 23.18
N GLY A 308 -8.42 -19.09 23.01
CA GLY A 308 -7.52 -17.92 23.02
C GLY A 308 -6.92 -17.52 21.67
N PHE A 309 -7.41 -18.06 20.55
CA PHE A 309 -6.85 -17.80 19.23
C PHE A 309 -7.28 -16.43 18.66
N GLN A 310 -6.30 -15.67 18.17
CA GLN A 310 -6.49 -14.39 17.48
C GLN A 310 -6.27 -14.54 15.97
N GLN A 311 -7.02 -13.78 15.16
CA GLN A 311 -6.93 -13.89 13.69
C GLN A 311 -5.66 -13.22 13.14
N ALA A 312 -4.77 -14.02 12.56
CA ALA A 312 -3.53 -13.55 11.95
C ALA A 312 -3.77 -12.94 10.55
N MET A 313 -4.64 -13.57 9.73
CA MET A 313 -4.96 -13.11 8.37
C MET A 313 -6.21 -13.83 7.81
N GLN A 314 -6.80 -13.28 6.75
CA GLN A 314 -7.86 -13.92 5.93
C GLN A 314 -7.56 -13.73 4.43
N LEU A 315 -7.80 -14.77 3.62
CA LEU A 315 -7.91 -14.69 2.16
C LEU A 315 -9.20 -15.35 1.69
N SER A 316 -9.74 -14.89 0.56
CA SER A 316 -10.77 -15.60 -0.19
C SER A 316 -10.25 -16.19 -1.50
N PHE A 317 -10.98 -17.19 -1.98
CA PHE A 317 -10.75 -18.01 -3.16
C PHE A 317 -12.08 -18.34 -3.85
N ASP A 318 -12.01 -18.67 -5.14
CA ASP A 318 -13.14 -19.23 -5.92
C ASP A 318 -14.44 -18.41 -5.83
N GLU A 319 -14.37 -17.11 -6.17
CA GLU A 319 -15.53 -16.18 -6.19
C GLU A 319 -16.20 -16.05 -4.82
N ASP A 320 -15.38 -15.90 -3.76
CA ASP A 320 -15.81 -15.82 -2.36
C ASP A 320 -16.68 -17.01 -1.91
N ARG A 321 -16.49 -18.19 -2.52
CA ARG A 321 -17.10 -19.46 -2.05
C ARG A 321 -16.23 -20.22 -1.06
N THR A 322 -14.95 -19.85 -0.95
CA THR A 322 -14.00 -20.44 -0.01
C THR A 322 -13.16 -19.35 0.64
N TRP A 323 -13.08 -19.36 1.97
CA TRP A 323 -12.21 -18.50 2.75
C TRP A 323 -11.19 -19.32 3.52
N VAL A 324 -9.98 -18.79 3.63
CA VAL A 324 -8.91 -19.34 4.45
C VAL A 324 -8.51 -18.30 5.47
N ARG A 325 -8.60 -18.65 6.76
CA ARG A 325 -8.11 -17.85 7.88
C ARG A 325 -6.94 -18.57 8.53
N LEU A 326 -5.89 -17.82 8.87
CA LEU A 326 -4.89 -18.30 9.81
C LEU A 326 -5.16 -17.62 11.16
N TYR A 327 -5.05 -18.39 12.23
CA TYR A 327 -5.08 -17.89 13.59
C TYR A 327 -3.81 -18.30 14.34
N TYR A 328 -3.43 -17.49 15.31
CA TYR A 328 -2.31 -17.75 16.22
C TYR A 328 -2.77 -17.57 17.67
N ARG A 329 -2.10 -18.21 18.61
CA ARG A 329 -2.31 -18.00 20.04
C ARG A 329 -1.09 -17.30 20.67
N PRO A 330 -1.25 -16.13 21.31
CA PRO A 330 -0.10 -15.37 21.83
C PRO A 330 0.74 -16.09 22.89
N GLU A 331 0.14 -16.98 23.69
CA GLU A 331 0.77 -17.61 24.85
C GLU A 331 1.83 -18.67 24.47
N ASP A 332 1.65 -19.34 23.32
CA ASP A 332 2.52 -20.42 22.85
C ASP A 332 2.85 -20.38 21.34
N PHE A 333 2.50 -19.28 20.68
CA PHE A 333 2.61 -19.07 19.22
C PHE A 333 1.97 -20.18 18.36
N ARG A 334 1.10 -21.00 18.96
CA ARG A 334 0.44 -22.13 18.29
C ARG A 334 -0.39 -21.62 17.14
N ALA A 335 -0.23 -22.23 15.97
CA ALA A 335 -0.85 -21.76 14.73
C ALA A 335 -1.83 -22.79 14.16
N ILE A 336 -2.99 -22.31 13.71
CA ILE A 336 -4.03 -23.12 13.07
C ILE A 336 -4.49 -22.49 11.76
N ILE A 337 -4.96 -23.33 10.86
CA ILE A 337 -5.69 -22.94 9.66
C ILE A 337 -7.17 -23.28 9.85
N LEU A 338 -8.04 -22.36 9.45
CA LEU A 338 -9.47 -22.58 9.29
C LEU A 338 -9.81 -22.35 7.82
N ILE A 339 -10.36 -23.37 7.15
CA ILE A 339 -10.98 -23.23 5.85
C ILE A 339 -12.50 -23.25 6.04
N MET A 340 -13.17 -22.26 5.46
CA MET A 340 -14.63 -22.16 5.42
C MET A 340 -15.04 -22.26 3.95
N ALA A 341 -15.90 -23.20 3.59
CA ALA A 341 -16.35 -23.39 2.21
C ALA A 341 -17.87 -23.57 2.15
N LEU A 342 -18.51 -22.98 1.14
CA LEU A 342 -19.93 -23.18 0.90
C LEU A 342 -20.17 -24.54 0.22
N ASP A 343 -21.14 -25.30 0.72
CA ASP A 343 -21.58 -26.55 0.10
C ASP A 343 -22.52 -26.32 -1.11
N ALA A 344 -23.08 -27.39 -1.66
CA ALA A 344 -24.01 -27.34 -2.80
C ALA A 344 -25.34 -26.61 -2.49
N TYR A 345 -25.68 -26.44 -1.21
CA TYR A 345 -26.89 -25.78 -0.70
C TYR A 345 -26.59 -24.40 -0.11
N GLY A 346 -25.34 -23.91 -0.21
CA GLY A 346 -24.88 -22.63 0.34
C GLY A 346 -24.61 -22.65 1.85
N GLN A 347 -24.56 -23.82 2.50
CA GLN A 347 -24.26 -23.94 3.92
C GLN A 347 -22.74 -23.85 4.20
N PRO A 348 -22.30 -23.18 5.26
CA PRO A 348 -20.88 -23.02 5.59
C PRO A 348 -20.30 -24.27 6.26
N LEU A 349 -19.48 -25.01 5.51
CA LEU A 349 -18.67 -26.11 6.04
C LEU A 349 -17.34 -25.57 6.59
N HIS A 350 -17.03 -25.91 7.84
CA HIS A 350 -15.83 -25.50 8.55
C HIS A 350 -14.84 -26.66 8.65
N TYR A 351 -13.56 -26.37 8.42
CA TYR A 351 -12.46 -27.34 8.50
C TYR A 351 -11.28 -26.69 9.22
N SER A 352 -10.79 -27.28 10.31
CA SER A 352 -9.65 -26.73 11.06
C SER A 352 -8.57 -27.76 11.35
N GLU A 353 -7.31 -27.35 11.28
CA GLU A 353 -6.16 -28.17 11.68
C GLU A 353 -4.95 -27.32 12.07
N ARG A 354 -4.04 -27.87 12.87
CA ARG A 354 -2.77 -27.21 13.28
C ARG A 354 -1.76 -27.16 12.13
N LEU A 355 -1.07 -26.02 11.95
CA LEU A 355 -0.04 -25.91 10.89
C LEU A 355 1.09 -26.91 11.11
N THR A 356 1.43 -27.19 12.37
CA THR A 356 2.45 -28.17 12.79
C THR A 356 2.14 -29.62 12.41
N LYS A 357 0.90 -29.95 12.01
CA LYS A 357 0.48 -31.27 11.49
C LYS A 357 0.38 -31.35 9.95
N LEU A 358 0.47 -30.24 9.24
CA LEU A 358 0.27 -30.15 7.79
C LEU A 358 1.59 -29.82 7.09
N LYS A 359 2.00 -30.60 6.08
CA LYS A 359 3.06 -30.22 5.12
C LYS A 359 2.42 -29.38 3.99
N ILE A 360 3.09 -28.33 3.52
CA ILE A 360 2.65 -27.50 2.39
C ILE A 360 3.54 -27.74 1.15
N ILE A 361 2.95 -28.35 0.13
CA ILE A 361 3.63 -28.76 -1.10
C ILE A 361 3.10 -27.92 -2.27
N ARG A 362 3.97 -27.28 -3.04
CA ARG A 362 3.58 -26.58 -4.27
C ARG A 362 3.37 -27.56 -5.43
N GLU A 363 2.44 -27.24 -6.32
CA GLU A 363 2.32 -27.90 -7.63
C GLU A 363 1.85 -26.87 -8.68
N GLY A 364 2.80 -26.29 -9.42
CA GLY A 364 2.53 -25.19 -10.35
C GLY A 364 1.97 -23.95 -9.65
N SER A 365 0.67 -23.71 -9.82
CA SER A 365 -0.14 -22.64 -9.21
C SER A 365 -0.93 -23.08 -7.97
N LEU A 366 -0.90 -24.37 -7.62
CA LEU A 366 -1.53 -24.94 -6.43
C LEU A 366 -0.58 -24.95 -5.23
N LEU A 367 -1.14 -24.74 -4.04
CA LEU A 367 -0.55 -25.21 -2.78
C LEU A 367 -1.43 -26.35 -2.22
N LYS A 368 -0.83 -27.53 -2.06
CA LYS A 368 -1.43 -28.73 -1.48
C LYS A 368 -1.02 -28.84 -0.01
N LEU A 369 -2.00 -28.75 0.89
CA LEU A 369 -1.84 -29.00 2.31
C LEU A 369 -2.08 -30.48 2.59
N CYS A 370 -1.09 -31.16 3.15
CA CYS A 370 -1.07 -32.61 3.30
C CYS A 370 -0.87 -33.01 4.78
N ARG A 371 -1.82 -33.77 5.33
CA ARG A 371 -1.68 -34.39 6.67
C ARG A 371 -0.94 -35.72 6.55
N VAL A 372 -0.17 -36.08 7.58
CA VAL A 372 0.41 -37.43 7.72
C VAL A 372 -0.57 -38.27 8.54
N ARG A 373 -0.89 -39.49 8.06
CA ARG A 373 -1.70 -40.43 8.85
C ARG A 373 -0.81 -41.11 9.90
N HIS A 374 -1.28 -41.15 11.15
CA HIS A 374 -0.62 -41.88 12.24
C HIS A 374 -0.25 -43.32 11.80
N GLY A 375 0.99 -43.73 12.10
CA GLY A 375 1.51 -45.05 11.73
C GLY A 375 1.89 -45.24 10.25
N SER A 376 1.95 -44.18 9.43
CA SER A 376 2.35 -44.30 8.02
C SER A 376 3.20 -43.12 7.54
N GLU A 377 4.18 -43.40 6.67
CA GLU A 377 4.98 -42.38 5.97
C GLU A 377 4.25 -41.79 4.75
N ARG A 378 2.92 -41.94 4.65
CA ARG A 378 2.14 -41.45 3.50
C ARG A 378 1.42 -40.16 3.83
N HIS A 379 1.71 -39.13 3.05
CA HIS A 379 0.92 -37.91 2.98
C HIS A 379 -0.48 -38.20 2.42
N THR A 380 -1.50 -37.58 2.99
CA THR A 380 -2.85 -37.51 2.43
C THR A 380 -3.28 -36.05 2.29
N LEU A 381 -3.90 -35.73 1.15
CA LEU A 381 -4.35 -34.36 0.86
C LEU A 381 -5.44 -33.96 1.86
N TRP A 382 -5.21 -32.85 2.56
CA TRP A 382 -6.17 -32.22 3.47
C TRP A 382 -6.85 -31.02 2.81
N ALA A 383 -6.11 -30.21 2.03
CA ALA A 383 -6.71 -29.17 1.19
C ALA A 383 -5.83 -28.85 -0.03
N ARG A 384 -6.42 -28.24 -1.05
CA ARG A 384 -5.72 -27.59 -2.17
C ARG A 384 -6.21 -26.15 -2.30
N LEU A 385 -5.30 -25.22 -2.52
CA LEU A 385 -5.57 -23.79 -2.73
C LEU A 385 -4.97 -23.38 -4.07
N ASN A 386 -5.78 -22.81 -4.98
CA ASN A 386 -5.32 -22.36 -6.30
C ASN A 386 -5.08 -20.85 -6.30
N PHE A 387 -3.91 -20.43 -6.78
CA PHE A 387 -3.50 -19.02 -6.80
C PHE A 387 -3.34 -18.53 -8.24
N PHE A 388 -4.01 -17.42 -8.57
CA PHE A 388 -3.84 -16.76 -9.87
C PHE A 388 -2.53 -15.95 -9.97
N LEU A 389 -2.03 -15.46 -8.84
CA LEU A 389 -0.83 -14.63 -8.73
C LEU A 389 0.27 -15.40 -8.00
N HIS A 390 1.47 -15.45 -8.58
CA HIS A 390 2.59 -16.19 -7.98
C HIS A 390 3.07 -15.53 -6.68
N GLU A 391 3.10 -14.20 -6.60
CA GLU A 391 3.48 -13.46 -5.39
C GLU A 391 2.55 -13.80 -4.22
N ARG A 392 1.23 -13.77 -4.41
CA ARG A 392 0.23 -14.11 -3.37
C ARG A 392 0.35 -15.56 -2.89
N MET A 393 0.76 -16.48 -3.78
CA MET A 393 1.07 -17.87 -3.43
C MET A 393 2.33 -17.97 -2.54
N VAL A 394 3.41 -17.30 -2.92
CA VAL A 394 4.67 -17.27 -2.14
C VAL A 394 4.46 -16.63 -0.77
N LEU A 395 3.70 -15.52 -0.69
CA LEU A 395 3.40 -14.86 0.58
C LEU A 395 2.58 -15.75 1.51
N PHE A 396 1.61 -16.50 0.98
CA PHE A 396 0.85 -17.47 1.77
C PHE A 396 1.74 -18.62 2.26
N TYR A 397 2.57 -19.17 1.39
CA TYR A 397 3.54 -20.20 1.75
C TYR A 397 4.49 -19.71 2.85
N ASN A 398 5.18 -18.58 2.66
CA ASN A 398 6.13 -18.04 3.63
C ASN A 398 5.46 -17.71 4.97
N THR A 399 4.24 -17.16 4.96
CA THR A 399 3.46 -16.90 6.18
C THR A 399 3.13 -18.20 6.92
N PHE A 400 2.65 -19.22 6.21
CA PHE A 400 2.36 -20.54 6.77
C PHE A 400 3.62 -21.16 7.40
N VAL A 401 4.76 -21.15 6.69
CA VAL A 401 6.02 -21.71 7.19
C VAL A 401 6.55 -20.94 8.40
N ALA A 402 6.52 -19.61 8.36
CA ALA A 402 6.99 -18.78 9.47
C ALA A 402 6.16 -19.00 10.74
N MET A 403 4.83 -18.96 10.64
CA MET A 403 3.93 -19.24 11.78
C MET A 403 4.12 -20.67 12.32
N LYS A 404 4.21 -21.66 11.43
CA LYS A 404 4.42 -23.07 11.78
C LYS A 404 5.74 -23.32 12.53
N HIS A 405 6.80 -22.59 12.20
CA HIS A 405 8.09 -22.67 12.90
C HIS A 405 8.17 -21.73 14.13
N GLN A 406 7.15 -20.90 14.38
CA GLN A 406 7.04 -20.06 15.59
C GLN A 406 6.41 -20.83 16.77
N ASP A 407 5.46 -21.75 16.52
CA ASP A 407 4.80 -22.66 17.47
C ASP A 407 5.77 -23.31 18.49
N HIS A 408 5.47 -23.18 19.78
CA HIS A 408 6.30 -23.72 20.88
C HIS A 408 6.28 -25.26 21.01
N GLU A 409 5.26 -25.97 20.53
CA GLU A 409 5.32 -27.45 20.47
C GLU A 409 6.26 -27.95 19.36
N GLY A 410 6.56 -27.09 18.38
CA GLY A 410 7.38 -27.43 17.22
C GLY A 410 6.74 -28.46 16.30
N ILE A 411 7.56 -29.09 15.45
CA ILE A 411 7.10 -30.00 14.39
C ILE A 411 7.48 -31.43 14.76
N ALA A 412 6.48 -32.23 15.14
CA ALA A 412 6.68 -33.55 15.75
C ALA A 412 7.48 -34.56 14.90
N HIS A 413 7.41 -34.48 13.57
CA HIS A 413 8.04 -35.45 12.66
C HIS A 413 8.69 -34.76 11.46
N ARG A 414 9.88 -35.23 11.05
CA ARG A 414 10.64 -34.67 9.91
C ARG A 414 9.92 -34.74 8.57
N ILE A 415 9.02 -35.73 8.39
CA ILE A 415 8.15 -35.82 7.20
C ILE A 415 7.21 -34.62 7.04
N LEU A 416 6.92 -33.89 8.13
CA LEU A 416 6.13 -32.65 8.11
C LEU A 416 6.99 -31.40 7.89
N LEU A 417 8.31 -31.50 7.66
CA LEU A 417 9.14 -30.36 7.27
C LEU A 417 8.94 -30.03 5.79
N GLU A 418 9.05 -28.75 5.46
CA GLU A 418 8.82 -28.25 4.10
C GLU A 418 10.05 -28.41 3.20
N ASP A 419 9.80 -28.45 1.90
CA ASP A 419 10.85 -28.38 0.89
C ASP A 419 11.11 -26.91 0.56
N LEU A 420 12.29 -26.43 0.98
CA LEU A 420 12.74 -25.04 0.88
C LEU A 420 14.06 -24.97 0.08
N PRO A 421 14.17 -24.16 -1.00
CA PRO A 421 13.10 -23.38 -1.65
C PRO A 421 12.07 -24.26 -2.38
N LEU A 422 11.11 -23.64 -3.09
CA LEU A 422 10.04 -24.33 -3.84
C LEU A 422 10.54 -24.98 -5.16
N GLU A 423 11.67 -25.70 -5.09
CA GLU A 423 12.43 -26.18 -6.25
C GLU A 423 11.95 -27.54 -6.80
N LYS A 424 11.31 -28.37 -5.98
CA LYS A 424 11.03 -29.80 -6.29
C LYS A 424 9.87 -30.04 -7.27
N CYS A 425 9.48 -29.02 -8.04
CA CYS A 425 8.36 -29.07 -8.98
C CYS A 425 8.86 -28.80 -10.40
N GLU A 426 8.27 -29.45 -11.41
CA GLU A 426 8.38 -28.96 -12.78
C GLU A 426 7.80 -27.53 -12.87
N GLY A 427 8.53 -26.62 -13.53
CA GLY A 427 8.18 -25.20 -13.52
C GLY A 427 8.48 -24.45 -12.19
N GLY A 428 9.05 -25.12 -11.18
CA GLY A 428 9.30 -24.56 -9.84
C GLY A 428 10.37 -23.46 -9.74
N GLU A 429 10.65 -23.07 -8.50
CA GLU A 429 11.67 -22.09 -8.15
C GLU A 429 13.09 -22.60 -8.43
N LYS A 430 14.01 -21.69 -8.79
CA LYS A 430 15.43 -21.98 -8.98
C LYS A 430 16.29 -20.88 -8.37
N MET A 431 17.21 -21.27 -7.50
CA MET A 431 18.18 -20.34 -6.92
C MET A 431 19.14 -19.78 -7.98
N LEU A 432 19.18 -18.45 -8.12
CA LEU A 432 20.08 -17.71 -9.00
C LEU A 432 21.36 -17.25 -8.28
N PHE A 433 21.24 -16.95 -6.99
CA PHE A 433 22.33 -16.45 -6.16
C PHE A 433 22.10 -16.83 -4.69
N ALA A 434 23.20 -17.09 -3.98
CA ALA A 434 23.23 -17.22 -2.53
C ALA A 434 24.42 -16.42 -1.96
N GLY A 435 24.18 -15.79 -0.81
CA GLY A 435 25.19 -15.05 -0.04
C GLY A 435 24.84 -14.96 1.44
N GLU A 436 25.72 -14.33 2.21
CA GLU A 436 25.52 -14.10 3.65
C GLU A 436 25.42 -12.60 3.92
N ILE A 437 24.38 -12.18 4.65
CA ILE A 437 24.23 -10.81 5.17
C ILE A 437 24.20 -10.80 6.70
N ARG A 438 24.53 -9.65 7.32
CA ARG A 438 24.54 -9.45 8.78
C ARG A 438 23.58 -8.36 9.21
N HIS A 439 22.68 -8.67 10.15
CA HIS A 439 21.88 -7.66 10.85
C HIS A 439 22.26 -7.67 12.34
N GLY A 440 23.11 -6.73 12.76
CA GLY A 440 23.79 -6.76 14.04
C GLY A 440 24.63 -8.05 14.20
N GLU A 441 24.38 -8.80 15.27
CA GLU A 441 25.00 -10.11 15.49
C GLU A 441 24.33 -11.26 14.74
N MET A 442 23.13 -11.06 14.18
CA MET A 442 22.47 -12.09 13.38
C MET A 442 23.13 -12.22 12.01
N ARG A 443 23.30 -13.47 11.56
CA ARG A 443 23.71 -13.84 10.20
C ARG A 443 22.53 -14.47 9.47
N HIS A 444 22.23 -13.98 8.27
CA HIS A 444 21.15 -14.49 7.44
C HIS A 444 21.71 -15.05 6.14
N ALA A 445 21.15 -16.17 5.69
CA ALA A 445 21.27 -16.61 4.31
C ALA A 445 20.41 -15.68 3.45
N LEU A 446 21.02 -15.05 2.46
CA LEU A 446 20.34 -14.25 1.43
C LEU A 446 20.29 -15.08 0.15
N GLN A 447 19.10 -15.29 -0.38
CA GLN A 447 18.88 -16.00 -1.64
C GLN A 447 18.17 -15.11 -2.65
N ILE A 448 18.48 -15.29 -3.94
CA ILE A 448 17.70 -14.72 -5.04
C ILE A 448 17.22 -15.88 -5.88
N ILE A 449 15.91 -15.92 -6.12
CA ILE A 449 15.18 -17.09 -6.58
C ILE A 449 14.32 -16.67 -7.77
N ARG A 450 14.36 -17.43 -8.87
CA ARG A 450 13.51 -17.23 -10.07
C ARG A 450 12.56 -18.40 -10.24
N ASP A 451 11.27 -18.10 -10.34
CA ASP A 451 10.26 -19.10 -10.68
C ASP A 451 10.34 -19.46 -12.17
N SER A 452 10.33 -20.76 -12.49
CA SER A 452 10.48 -21.18 -13.89
C SER A 452 9.19 -21.01 -14.70
N ALA A 453 8.01 -21.07 -14.05
CA ALA A 453 6.70 -20.91 -14.67
C ALA A 453 6.30 -19.45 -14.89
N SER A 454 6.16 -18.67 -13.81
CA SER A 454 5.73 -17.25 -13.84
C SER A 454 6.85 -16.27 -14.24
N LYS A 455 8.12 -16.71 -14.19
CA LYS A 455 9.33 -15.87 -14.35
C LYS A 455 9.52 -14.82 -13.25
N VAL A 456 8.70 -14.82 -12.19
CA VAL A 456 8.90 -13.98 -11.00
C VAL A 456 10.30 -14.16 -10.44
N VAL A 457 10.91 -13.06 -9.99
CA VAL A 457 12.17 -13.10 -9.24
C VAL A 457 11.97 -12.44 -7.89
N ARG A 458 12.35 -13.16 -6.84
CA ARG A 458 12.27 -12.71 -5.45
C ARG A 458 13.62 -12.83 -4.76
N ILE A 459 13.79 -12.00 -3.73
CA ILE A 459 14.86 -12.07 -2.76
C ILE A 459 14.26 -12.62 -1.47
N GLU A 460 14.94 -13.53 -0.80
CA GLU A 460 14.55 -14.08 0.49
C GLU A 460 15.72 -13.97 1.47
N ALA A 461 15.42 -13.65 2.73
CA ALA A 461 16.36 -13.80 3.83
C ALA A 461 15.82 -14.78 4.88
N SER A 462 16.66 -15.71 5.33
CA SER A 462 16.37 -16.69 6.37
C SER A 462 17.54 -16.82 7.36
N PRO A 463 17.38 -17.37 8.58
CA PRO A 463 18.49 -17.56 9.50
C PRO A 463 19.57 -18.47 8.89
N LEU A 464 20.84 -18.07 8.96
CA LEU A 464 21.94 -18.89 8.42
C LEU A 464 22.16 -20.17 9.22
N ARG A 465 21.80 -20.17 10.51
CA ARG A 465 22.10 -21.23 11.49
C ARG A 465 20.99 -21.35 12.54
N GLY A 466 21.00 -22.45 13.29
CA GLY A 466 20.05 -22.73 14.38
C GLY A 466 18.80 -23.50 13.93
N PRO A 467 17.86 -23.78 14.85
CA PRO A 467 16.69 -24.65 14.59
C PRO A 467 15.66 -24.06 13.62
N ARG A 468 15.77 -22.76 13.31
CA ARG A 468 14.94 -22.05 12.31
C ARG A 468 15.72 -21.72 11.03
N ALA A 469 16.85 -22.38 10.76
CA ALA A 469 17.59 -22.18 9.51
C ALA A 469 16.72 -22.49 8.29
N GLY A 470 16.75 -21.62 7.28
CA GLY A 470 15.90 -21.71 6.09
C GLY A 470 14.45 -21.20 6.26
N VAL A 471 13.98 -20.92 7.47
CA VAL A 471 12.65 -20.31 7.69
C VAL A 471 12.69 -18.85 7.23
N PRO A 472 11.73 -18.37 6.41
CA PRO A 472 11.76 -17.00 5.89
C PRO A 472 11.59 -15.95 7.01
N ILE A 473 12.48 -14.96 7.02
CA ILE A 473 12.39 -13.74 7.86
C ILE A 473 11.68 -12.65 7.07
N TRP A 474 12.07 -12.47 5.81
CA TRP A 474 11.39 -11.58 4.87
C TRP A 474 11.58 -12.07 3.42
N THR A 475 10.65 -11.66 2.54
CA THR A 475 10.75 -11.85 1.09
C THR A 475 10.44 -10.54 0.37
N ALA A 476 11.04 -10.32 -0.79
CA ALA A 476 10.88 -9.10 -1.58
C ALA A 476 10.83 -9.42 -3.07
N PHE A 477 9.88 -8.86 -3.82
CA PHE A 477 9.69 -9.17 -5.23
C PHE A 477 10.37 -8.13 -6.13
N VAL A 478 11.30 -8.58 -6.99
CA VAL A 478 12.06 -7.72 -7.91
C VAL A 478 11.69 -7.94 -9.39
N THR A 479 10.63 -8.69 -9.67
CA THR A 479 10.13 -8.99 -11.03
C THR A 479 9.90 -7.74 -11.88
N LYS A 480 9.42 -6.63 -11.28
CA LYS A 480 9.29 -5.35 -11.97
C LYS A 480 10.67 -4.79 -12.36
N TYR A 481 11.59 -4.75 -11.40
CA TYR A 481 12.86 -4.01 -11.48
C TYR A 481 14.00 -4.76 -12.18
N ILE A 482 13.89 -6.07 -12.39
CA ILE A 482 14.94 -6.93 -12.99
C ILE A 482 15.53 -6.43 -14.33
N TRP A 483 14.76 -5.62 -15.09
CA TRP A 483 15.14 -5.02 -16.37
C TRP A 483 15.83 -3.65 -16.26
N ASP A 484 16.12 -3.20 -15.05
CA ASP A 484 16.83 -1.97 -14.72
C ASP A 484 18.07 -2.33 -13.89
N ALA A 485 19.26 -2.30 -14.49
CA ALA A 485 20.50 -2.73 -13.82
C ALA A 485 20.81 -1.93 -12.54
N ASP A 486 20.17 -0.78 -12.37
CA ASP A 486 20.33 0.11 -11.25
C ASP A 486 19.39 -0.27 -10.06
N TRP A 487 18.70 -1.43 -10.09
CA TRP A 487 17.82 -1.89 -8.99
C TRP A 487 18.58 -2.32 -7.73
N ALA A 488 19.85 -2.71 -7.88
CA ALA A 488 20.75 -3.09 -6.81
C ALA A 488 22.13 -2.43 -7.01
N GLU A 489 22.37 -1.34 -6.28
CA GLU A 489 23.58 -0.52 -6.42
C GLU A 489 24.62 -0.84 -5.33
N LEU A 490 25.86 -1.13 -5.72
CA LEU A 490 26.98 -1.34 -4.79
C LEU A 490 27.49 0.02 -4.27
N GLN A 491 27.22 0.32 -3.01
CA GLN A 491 27.73 1.51 -2.33
C GLN A 491 29.22 1.36 -2.00
N SER A 492 29.92 2.50 -1.84
CA SER A 492 31.37 2.57 -1.54
C SER A 492 31.77 1.92 -0.21
N ASN A 493 30.84 1.80 0.73
CA ASN A 493 30.98 1.12 2.03
C ASN A 493 30.83 -0.41 1.96
N GLY A 494 30.56 -0.98 0.77
CA GLY A 494 30.36 -2.43 0.57
C GLY A 494 28.94 -2.94 0.80
N LEU A 495 28.00 -2.07 1.19
CA LEU A 495 26.56 -2.38 1.20
C LEU A 495 26.03 -2.42 -0.24
N VAL A 496 24.91 -3.11 -0.47
CA VAL A 496 24.13 -2.97 -1.70
C VAL A 496 22.79 -2.29 -1.39
N SER A 497 22.53 -1.12 -1.98
CA SER A 497 21.23 -0.43 -1.90
C SER A 497 20.23 -1.12 -2.81
N LEU A 498 19.06 -1.46 -2.27
CA LEU A 498 17.88 -1.89 -3.04
C LEU A 498 16.95 -0.69 -3.25
N ALA A 499 17.52 0.40 -3.79
CA ALA A 499 16.98 1.78 -3.79
C ALA A 499 15.58 1.97 -4.41
N LYS A 500 15.03 0.91 -5.00
CA LYS A 500 13.88 0.92 -5.94
C LYS A 500 12.89 -0.20 -5.65
N LEU A 501 13.11 -0.94 -4.57
CA LEU A 501 12.30 -2.10 -4.21
C LEU A 501 10.99 -1.62 -3.59
N SER A 502 9.94 -1.55 -4.43
CA SER A 502 8.57 -1.21 -4.04
C SER A 502 7.61 -2.33 -4.47
N PRO A 503 6.77 -2.88 -3.57
CA PRO A 503 6.64 -2.49 -2.16
C PRO A 503 7.84 -2.92 -1.32
N GLU A 504 7.85 -2.52 -0.06
CA GLU A 504 8.83 -2.96 0.94
C GLU A 504 8.85 -4.49 1.12
N PRO A 505 9.95 -5.07 1.66
CA PRO A 505 10.03 -6.50 1.96
C PRO A 505 8.92 -6.94 2.93
N SER A 506 8.14 -7.96 2.55
CA SER A 506 7.15 -8.57 3.44
C SER A 506 7.87 -9.34 4.54
N VAL A 507 7.71 -8.92 5.80
CA VAL A 507 8.37 -9.51 6.98
C VAL A 507 7.46 -10.53 7.67
N PHE A 508 8.02 -11.67 8.06
CA PHE A 508 7.29 -12.82 8.63
C PHE A 508 7.56 -13.07 10.12
N ILE A 509 8.10 -12.08 10.84
CA ILE A 509 8.42 -12.16 12.26
C ILE A 509 8.26 -10.78 12.92
N SER A 510 7.69 -10.76 14.13
CA SER A 510 7.49 -9.53 14.89
C SER A 510 8.82 -8.85 15.26
N GLY A 511 8.86 -7.52 15.21
CA GLY A 511 10.00 -6.71 15.65
C GLY A 511 11.23 -6.70 14.73
N TYR A 512 11.25 -7.45 13.63
CA TYR A 512 12.33 -7.35 12.64
C TYR A 512 12.07 -6.21 11.67
N LEU A 513 12.98 -5.24 11.62
CA LEU A 513 13.02 -4.23 10.58
C LEU A 513 14.16 -4.57 9.61
N PRO A 514 13.93 -4.65 8.29
CA PRO A 514 15.01 -4.76 7.32
C PRO A 514 15.99 -3.58 7.46
N PRO A 515 17.32 -3.78 7.34
CA PRO A 515 18.27 -2.68 7.37
C PRO A 515 17.96 -1.65 6.27
N VAL A 516 17.91 -0.37 6.63
CA VAL A 516 17.72 0.75 5.69
C VAL A 516 18.89 1.72 5.73
N ASN A 517 19.10 2.47 4.64
CA ASN A 517 20.06 3.58 4.61
C ASN A 517 19.43 4.90 5.11
N ALA A 518 20.22 5.98 5.12
CA ALA A 518 19.79 7.31 5.55
C ALA A 518 18.69 7.97 4.67
N ARG A 519 18.25 7.32 3.60
CA ARG A 519 17.11 7.73 2.74
C ARG A 519 15.87 6.86 2.95
N GLY A 520 15.94 5.85 3.84
CA GLY A 520 14.88 4.85 4.04
C GLY A 520 14.90 3.68 3.05
N GLU A 521 15.85 3.64 2.09
CA GLU A 521 15.95 2.54 1.13
C GLU A 521 16.48 1.26 1.82
N PRO A 522 15.92 0.06 1.55
CA PRO A 522 16.47 -1.19 2.08
C PRO A 522 17.90 -1.47 1.59
N VAL A 523 18.78 -1.98 2.46
CA VAL A 523 20.16 -2.32 2.15
C VAL A 523 20.53 -3.77 2.51
N LEU A 524 21.47 -4.33 1.75
CA LEU A 524 22.04 -5.66 1.97
C LEU A 524 23.47 -5.54 2.55
N PRO A 525 23.62 -5.60 3.89
CA PRO A 525 24.93 -5.64 4.56
C PRO A 525 25.59 -7.02 4.42
N PHE A 526 26.32 -7.25 3.34
CA PHE A 526 27.05 -8.50 3.10
C PHE A 526 28.14 -8.77 4.14
N ALA A 527 28.21 -10.01 4.63
CA ALA A 527 29.18 -10.44 5.65
C ALA A 527 30.65 -10.43 5.16
N THR A 528 30.88 -10.44 3.85
CA THR A 528 32.22 -10.47 3.25
C THR A 528 32.78 -9.05 3.08
N THR A 529 33.66 -8.64 4.00
CA THR A 529 34.32 -7.31 4.02
C THR A 529 35.08 -6.93 2.75
N ASN A 530 35.53 -7.90 1.95
CA ASN A 530 36.19 -7.70 0.66
C ASN A 530 35.22 -7.47 -0.52
N GLY A 531 33.91 -7.35 -0.26
CA GLY A 531 32.89 -7.09 -1.27
C GLY A 531 32.67 -8.21 -2.31
N LYS A 532 33.32 -9.38 -2.19
CA LYS A 532 33.22 -10.47 -3.19
C LYS A 532 31.76 -10.89 -3.44
N SER A 533 30.95 -10.99 -2.39
CA SER A 533 29.53 -11.37 -2.50
C SER A 533 28.70 -10.29 -3.21
N ALA A 534 28.91 -9.02 -2.88
CA ALA A 534 28.24 -7.89 -3.49
C ALA A 534 28.63 -7.71 -4.98
N ARG A 535 29.91 -7.94 -5.33
CA ARG A 535 30.37 -7.96 -6.74
C ARG A 535 29.74 -9.12 -7.52
N ARG A 536 29.63 -10.32 -6.93
CA ARG A 536 28.91 -11.46 -7.53
C ARG A 536 27.42 -11.14 -7.74
N LEU A 537 26.78 -10.45 -6.80
CA LEU A 537 25.40 -9.96 -6.96
C LEU A 537 25.29 -9.00 -8.15
N GLY A 538 26.15 -7.98 -8.25
CA GLY A 538 26.15 -7.03 -9.37
C GLY A 538 26.37 -7.69 -10.75
N VAL A 539 27.20 -8.75 -10.83
CA VAL A 539 27.35 -9.55 -12.06
C VAL A 539 26.06 -10.33 -12.38
N MET A 540 25.41 -10.92 -11.38
CA MET A 540 24.12 -11.62 -11.57
C MET A 540 23.02 -10.65 -12.03
N VAL A 541 22.91 -9.47 -11.41
CA VAL A 541 21.96 -8.41 -11.80
C VAL A 541 22.12 -8.05 -13.27
N ARG A 542 23.35 -7.70 -13.69
CA ARG A 542 23.67 -7.37 -15.09
C ARG A 542 23.33 -8.51 -16.05
N ARG A 543 23.57 -9.78 -15.67
CA ARG A 543 23.21 -10.96 -16.48
C ARG A 543 21.70 -11.09 -16.67
N LEU A 544 20.90 -10.85 -15.63
CA LEU A 544 19.43 -10.87 -15.73
C LEU A 544 18.89 -9.76 -16.64
N THR A 545 19.46 -8.55 -16.56
CA THR A 545 19.10 -7.44 -17.45
C THR A 545 19.40 -7.75 -18.92
N ILE A 546 20.54 -8.41 -19.21
CA ILE A 546 20.95 -8.77 -20.58
C ILE A 546 20.10 -9.91 -21.17
N SER A 547 19.66 -10.87 -20.34
CA SER A 547 18.92 -12.08 -20.77
C SER A 547 17.65 -11.78 -21.59
N ARG A 548 17.08 -10.58 -21.48
CA ARG A 548 15.89 -10.15 -22.25
C ARG A 548 16.16 -10.09 -23.75
N CYS A 549 17.39 -9.79 -24.19
CA CYS A 549 17.70 -9.68 -25.61
C CYS A 549 17.47 -11.00 -26.35
N GLU A 550 17.85 -12.13 -25.75
CA GLU A 550 17.72 -13.47 -26.34
C GLU A 550 16.26 -13.95 -26.30
N ASP A 551 15.57 -13.85 -25.15
CA ASP A 551 14.16 -14.23 -24.99
C ASP A 551 13.23 -13.49 -25.98
N VAL A 552 13.51 -12.22 -26.30
CA VAL A 552 12.71 -11.43 -27.26
C VAL A 552 13.01 -11.82 -28.72
N HIS A 553 14.26 -12.12 -29.06
CA HIS A 553 14.62 -12.53 -30.44
C HIS A 553 14.09 -13.94 -30.78
N GLY A 554 13.83 -14.78 -29.77
CA GLY A 554 13.15 -16.07 -29.94
C GLY A 554 11.68 -15.98 -30.41
N HIS A 555 11.08 -14.78 -30.50
CA HIS A 555 9.69 -14.58 -30.96
C HIS A 555 9.56 -13.89 -32.33
N LEU A 556 10.63 -13.34 -32.91
CA LEU A 556 10.62 -12.90 -34.32
C LEU A 556 11.30 -13.94 -35.21
N GLY A 557 10.48 -14.69 -35.95
CA GLY A 557 10.96 -15.72 -36.87
C GLY A 557 11.77 -15.14 -38.03
N LYS A 558 13.07 -15.46 -38.07
CA LYS A 558 13.95 -15.57 -39.26
C LYS A 558 13.63 -14.69 -40.49
N HIS A 559 13.60 -13.36 -40.40
CA HIS A 559 13.85 -12.47 -41.56
C HIS A 559 14.18 -11.03 -41.14
N LEU A 560 15.46 -10.72 -40.92
CA LEU A 560 16.07 -9.38 -41.06
C LEU A 560 17.58 -9.41 -40.70
N PRO A 561 18.50 -9.48 -41.68
CA PRO A 561 19.94 -9.31 -41.44
C PRO A 561 20.39 -7.83 -41.40
N SER A 562 21.68 -7.64 -41.06
CA SER A 562 22.54 -6.51 -41.47
C SER A 562 22.29 -5.07 -40.97
N ILE A 563 21.65 -4.81 -39.82
CA ILE A 563 21.72 -3.46 -39.17
C ILE A 563 22.34 -3.48 -37.76
N TRP A 564 22.04 -4.46 -36.90
CA TRP A 564 22.54 -4.46 -35.51
C TRP A 564 23.99 -4.92 -35.30
N SER A 565 24.67 -5.37 -36.36
CA SER A 565 26.04 -5.92 -36.26
C SER A 565 27.11 -4.92 -35.80
N LEU A 566 26.89 -3.60 -35.98
CA LEU A 566 27.91 -2.58 -35.65
C LEU A 566 27.95 -2.15 -34.18
N LYS A 567 26.90 -2.36 -33.37
CA LYS A 567 26.88 -1.91 -31.95
C LYS A 567 27.34 -2.98 -30.94
N ILE A 568 27.52 -4.23 -31.36
CA ILE A 568 28.07 -5.30 -30.49
C ILE A 568 29.60 -5.20 -30.37
N THR A 569 30.27 -4.60 -31.35
CA THR A 569 31.74 -4.50 -31.44
C THR A 569 32.40 -3.69 -30.30
N GLN A 570 31.63 -2.88 -29.55
CA GLN A 570 32.16 -1.91 -28.59
C GLN A 570 32.00 -2.29 -27.09
N ARG A 571 31.81 -3.59 -26.77
CA ARG A 571 31.85 -4.11 -25.38
C ARG A 571 32.75 -5.34 -25.22
N ARG A 572 34.04 -5.20 -25.58
CA ARG A 572 35.02 -6.30 -25.57
C ARG A 572 35.53 -6.73 -24.18
N GLU A 573 35.13 -6.05 -23.11
CA GLU A 573 35.66 -6.26 -21.74
C GLU A 573 35.19 -7.56 -21.06
N ILE A 574 33.98 -8.05 -21.38
CA ILE A 574 33.40 -9.23 -20.71
C ILE A 574 34.21 -10.51 -20.99
N LEU A 575 34.79 -10.62 -22.19
CA LEU A 575 35.65 -11.74 -22.59
C LEU A 575 37.09 -11.64 -22.02
N VAL A 576 37.53 -10.45 -21.61
CA VAL A 576 38.83 -10.26 -20.96
C VAL A 576 38.76 -10.67 -19.49
N LEU A 577 37.71 -10.27 -18.77
CA LEU A 577 37.47 -10.67 -17.39
C LEU A 577 37.24 -12.18 -17.22
N ALA A 578 36.71 -12.85 -18.25
CA ALA A 578 36.60 -14.31 -18.26
C ALA A 578 37.96 -15.02 -18.37
N ARG A 579 38.93 -14.46 -19.11
CA ARG A 579 40.30 -15.00 -19.23
C ARG A 579 41.16 -14.73 -17.99
N MET A 580 41.08 -13.52 -17.43
CA MET A 580 41.80 -13.14 -16.21
C MET A 580 41.37 -13.89 -14.93
N LEU A 581 40.37 -14.77 -15.01
CA LEU A 581 39.98 -15.71 -13.94
C LEU A 581 40.25 -17.18 -14.28
N SER A 582 40.86 -17.47 -15.43
CA SER A 582 41.29 -18.81 -15.85
C SER A 582 42.82 -18.99 -15.75
N ASP A 583 43.58 -17.94 -16.01
CA ASP A 583 45.05 -17.98 -16.05
C ASP A 583 45.64 -17.52 -14.71
N GLY A 584 45.37 -18.28 -13.65
CA GLY A 584 45.77 -17.98 -12.26
C GLY A 584 45.97 -19.23 -11.41
N VAL A 585 47.13 -19.86 -11.58
CA VAL A 585 47.68 -20.95 -10.74
C VAL A 585 48.75 -20.38 -9.82
#